data_AF-A0A1G1Z317-F1
#
_entry.id   AF-A0A1G1Z317-F1
#
_cell.length_a   1.000
_cell.length_b   1.000
_cell.length_c   1.000
_cell.angle_alpha   90.00
_cell.angle_beta   90.00
_cell.angle_gamma   90.00
#
_symmetry.space_group_name_H-M   'P 1'
#
loop_
_entity.id
_entity.type
_entity.pdbx_description
1 polymer ?
#
loop_
_entity_poly.entity_id
_entity_poly.type
_entity_poly.pdbx_seq_one_letter_code
_entity_poly.pdbx_strand_id
1 'polypeptide(L)'
;MEKKVILLGALLLTAHGLAVINTWYWLYPSIDIPMHLLGGAFVATFFLWLTEKYPGQWQVSRNFFVRATIFLSFTALVGVLWEFSEFIYSFFASYRAWHIAGGDVTDTVTDLLNDLLGGLAVVVVDCLRYNKLNRSHE
;
A
#
# COMPACT_ATOMS: atom_id res chain seq x y z
N MET A 1 4.41 -0.60 -17.85
CA MET A 1 4.03 -0.49 -16.42
C MET A 1 4.94 -1.32 -15.51
N GLU A 2 5.27 -2.56 -15.89
CA GLU A 2 6.13 -3.47 -15.12
C GLU A 2 7.40 -2.85 -14.51
N LYS A 3 8.29 -2.27 -15.33
CA LYS A 3 9.52 -1.60 -14.83
C LYS A 3 9.25 -0.51 -13.78
N LYS A 4 8.13 0.21 -13.91
CA LYS A 4 7.76 1.29 -12.96
C LYS A 4 7.29 0.72 -11.63
N VAL A 5 6.53 -0.38 -11.65
CA VAL A 5 6.07 -1.09 -10.45
C VAL A 5 7.28 -1.66 -9.70
N ILE A 6 8.20 -2.34 -10.40
CA ILE A 6 9.42 -2.89 -9.81
C ILE A 6 10.27 -1.77 -9.19
N LEU A 7 10.48 -0.66 -9.92
CA LEU A 7 11.25 0.47 -9.42
C LEU A 7 10.61 1.09 -8.18
N LEU A 8 9.29 1.31 -8.19
CA LEU A 8 8.56 1.87 -7.05
C LEU A 8 8.67 0.96 -5.82
N GLY A 9 8.47 -0.35 -6.00
CA GLY A 9 8.63 -1.32 -4.91
C GLY A 9 10.05 -1.35 -4.35
N ALA A 10 11.07 -1.33 -5.22
CA ALA A 10 12.46 -1.28 -4.79
C ALA A 10 12.80 0.00 -4.02
N LEU A 11 12.26 1.15 -4.44
CA LEU A 11 12.44 2.43 -3.75
C LEU A 11 11.80 2.41 -2.35
N LEU A 12 10.55 1.92 -2.24
CA LEU A 12 9.85 1.83 -0.95
C LEU A 12 10.55 0.88 0.01
N LEU A 13 10.94 -0.32 -0.45
CA LEU A 13 11.68 -1.28 0.37
C LEU A 13 13.04 -0.74 0.81
N THR A 14 13.74 -0.02 -0.08
CA THR A 14 15.01 0.63 0.27
C THR A 14 14.81 1.73 1.30
N ALA A 15 13.79 2.59 1.13
CA ALA A 15 13.47 3.66 2.06
C ALA A 15 13.08 3.11 3.44
N HIS A 16 12.22 2.09 3.49
CA HIS A 16 11.85 1.40 4.72
C HIS A 16 13.07 0.76 5.39
N GLY A 17 13.90 0.02 4.64
CA GLY A 17 15.11 -0.60 5.17
C GLY A 17 16.10 0.42 5.76
N LEU A 18 16.30 1.56 5.09
CA LEU A 18 17.09 2.66 5.63
C LEU A 18 16.47 3.26 6.90
N ALA A 19 15.15 3.42 6.93
CA ALA A 19 14.43 3.92 8.10
C ALA A 19 14.58 2.99 9.31
N VAL A 20 14.48 1.67 9.11
CA VAL A 20 14.70 0.68 10.16
C VAL A 20 16.15 0.71 10.66
N ILE A 21 17.14 0.63 9.76
CA ILE A 21 18.57 0.59 10.14
C ILE A 21 18.99 1.83 10.91
N ASN A 22 18.46 3.00 10.54
CA ASN A 22 18.78 4.27 11.18
C ASN A 22 17.81 4.67 12.29
N THR A 23 16.89 3.79 12.71
CA THR A 23 15.90 4.04 13.77
C THR A 23 15.01 5.26 13.51
N TRP A 24 14.74 5.60 12.24
CA TRP A 24 13.96 6.76 11.87
C TRP A 24 12.52 6.69 12.32
N TYR A 25 11.93 5.49 12.41
CA TYR A 25 10.59 5.30 12.98
C TYR A 25 10.51 5.75 14.44
N TRP A 26 11.61 5.67 15.19
CA TRP A 26 11.68 6.14 16.56
C TRP A 26 11.97 7.65 16.65
N LEU A 27 12.90 8.14 15.83
CA LEU A 27 13.31 9.55 15.83
C LEU A 27 12.25 10.47 15.21
N TYR A 28 11.52 9.97 14.21
CA TYR A 28 10.53 10.69 13.43
C TYR A 28 9.31 9.79 13.16
N PRO A 29 8.45 9.53 14.16
CA PRO A 29 7.29 8.64 14.01
C PRO A 29 6.36 9.02 12.86
N SER A 30 6.33 10.30 12.49
CA SER A 30 5.56 10.78 11.34
C SER A 30 6.00 10.22 9.98
N ILE A 31 7.12 9.51 9.88
CA ILE A 31 7.57 8.82 8.65
C ILE A 31 6.70 7.59 8.36
N ASP A 32 6.02 7.06 9.37
CA ASP A 32 5.21 5.85 9.23
C ASP A 32 3.96 6.07 8.39
N ILE A 33 3.23 7.14 8.68
CA ILE A 33 2.06 7.59 7.92
C ILE A 33 2.31 7.67 6.41
N PRO A 34 3.32 8.39 5.89
CA PRO A 34 3.60 8.41 4.47
C PRO A 34 4.13 7.07 3.95
N MET A 35 4.75 6.22 4.79
CA MET A 35 5.14 4.88 4.38
C MET A 35 3.91 4.00 4.10
N HIS A 36 2.94 3.97 5.00
CA HIS A 36 1.67 3.25 4.81
C HIS A 36 0.86 3.81 3.64
N LEU A 37 0.72 5.13 3.55
CA LEU A 37 0.03 5.75 2.43
C LEU A 37 0.65 5.37 1.07
N LEU A 38 1.98 5.41 0.96
CA LEU A 38 2.69 5.02 -0.26
C LEU A 38 2.71 3.51 -0.47
N GLY A 39 2.74 2.73 0.60
CA GLY A 39 2.65 1.27 0.60
C GLY A 39 1.32 0.80 0.04
N GLY A 40 0.20 1.30 0.58
CA GLY A 40 -1.13 1.03 0.06
C GLY A 40 -1.31 1.44 -1.40
N ALA A 41 -0.79 2.62 -1.79
CA ALA A 41 -0.78 3.03 -3.19
C ALA A 41 0.06 2.10 -4.07
N PHE A 42 1.21 1.63 -3.60
CA PHE A 42 2.03 0.66 -4.31
C PHE A 42 1.31 -0.68 -4.48
N VAL A 43 0.67 -1.21 -3.42
CA VAL A 43 -0.08 -2.47 -3.47
C VAL A 43 -1.22 -2.40 -4.47
N ALA A 44 -2.02 -1.33 -4.46
CA ALA A 44 -3.08 -1.13 -5.43
C ALA A 44 -2.54 -0.98 -6.86
N THR A 45 -1.40 -0.31 -7.05
CA THR A 45 -0.74 -0.18 -8.36
C THR A 45 -0.19 -1.52 -8.85
N PHE A 46 0.37 -2.33 -7.95
CA PHE A 46 0.82 -3.69 -8.23
C PHE A 46 -0.36 -4.57 -8.65
N PHE A 47 -1.49 -4.49 -7.93
CA PHE A 47 -2.70 -5.21 -8.29
C PHE A 47 -3.28 -4.75 -9.62
N LEU A 48 -3.28 -3.45 -9.91
CA LEU A 48 -3.61 -2.92 -11.23
C LEU A 48 -2.74 -3.57 -12.31
N TRP A 49 -1.43 -3.62 -12.08
CA TRP A 49 -0.50 -4.25 -13.00
C TRP A 49 -0.78 -5.74 -13.22
N LEU A 50 -1.13 -6.49 -12.17
CA LEU A 50 -1.56 -7.89 -12.32
C LEU A 50 -2.80 -8.01 -13.22
N THR A 51 -3.80 -7.15 -13.00
CA THR A 51 -5.04 -7.19 -13.79
C THR A 51 -4.82 -6.86 -15.26
N GLU A 52 -3.89 -5.95 -15.57
CA GLU A 52 -3.55 -5.59 -16.96
C GLU A 52 -2.62 -6.60 -17.63
N LYS A 53 -1.69 -7.21 -16.89
CA LYS A 53 -0.75 -8.19 -17.43
C LYS A 53 -1.43 -9.53 -17.74
N TYR A 54 -2.45 -9.90 -16.95
CA TYR A 54 -3.14 -11.18 -17.05
C TYR A 54 -4.67 -11.02 -17.14
N PRO A 55 -5.19 -10.36 -18.20
CA PRO A 55 -6.61 -10.01 -18.31
C PRO A 55 -7.56 -11.22 -18.36
N GLY A 56 -7.07 -12.39 -18.80
CA GLY A 56 -7.85 -13.63 -18.80
C GLY A 56 -8.06 -14.26 -17.41
N GLN A 57 -7.24 -13.88 -16.42
CA GLN A 57 -7.29 -14.40 -15.05
C GLN A 57 -7.93 -13.40 -14.08
N TRP A 58 -7.85 -12.10 -14.39
CA TRP A 58 -8.26 -11.02 -13.52
C TRP A 58 -9.19 -10.04 -14.25
N GLN A 59 -10.47 -10.39 -14.32
CA GLN A 59 -11.50 -9.54 -14.91
C GLN A 59 -12.20 -8.72 -13.83
N VAL A 60 -11.66 -7.53 -13.57
CA VAL A 60 -12.27 -6.59 -12.60
C VAL A 60 -13.25 -5.67 -13.32
N SER A 61 -14.47 -5.55 -12.78
CA SER A 61 -15.49 -4.64 -13.29
C SER A 61 -14.96 -3.21 -13.43
N ARG A 62 -15.47 -2.49 -14.44
CA ARG A 62 -15.16 -1.06 -14.64
C ARG A 62 -16.04 -0.14 -13.79
N ASN A 63 -17.07 -0.67 -13.11
CA ASN A 63 -17.84 0.08 -12.15
C ASN A 63 -16.94 0.53 -10.99
N PHE A 64 -16.94 1.83 -10.68
CA PHE A 64 -16.09 2.42 -9.66
C PHE A 64 -16.21 1.71 -8.30
N PHE A 65 -17.43 1.47 -7.83
CA PHE A 65 -17.65 0.87 -6.51
C PHE A 65 -17.13 -0.56 -6.45
N VAL A 66 -17.45 -1.40 -7.44
CA VAL A 66 -16.95 -2.79 -7.51
C VAL A 66 -15.43 -2.82 -7.55
N ARG A 67 -14.84 -1.94 -8.37
CA ARG A 67 -13.39 -1.84 -8.53
C ARG A 67 -12.71 -1.36 -7.24
N ALA A 68 -13.25 -0.33 -6.61
CA ALA A 68 -12.77 0.18 -5.32
C ALA A 68 -12.83 -0.92 -4.26
N THR A 69 -13.96 -1.63 -4.12
CA THR A 69 -14.07 -2.74 -3.16
C THR A 69 -13.00 -3.80 -3.38
N ILE A 70 -12.80 -4.28 -4.61
CA ILE A 70 -11.82 -5.34 -4.87
C ILE A 70 -10.39 -4.87 -4.60
N PHE A 71 -10.03 -3.66 -5.06
CA PHE A 71 -8.68 -3.12 -4.89
C PHE A 71 -8.38 -2.79 -3.43
N LEU A 72 -9.34 -2.21 -2.71
CA LEU A 72 -9.19 -1.91 -1.29
C LEU A 72 -9.17 -3.18 -0.44
N SER A 73 -9.93 -4.22 -0.79
CA SER A 73 -9.82 -5.52 -0.11
C SER A 73 -8.43 -6.16 -0.28
N PHE A 74 -7.86 -6.09 -1.48
CA PHE A 74 -6.50 -6.57 -1.72
C PHE A 74 -5.46 -5.73 -0.94
N THR A 75 -5.64 -4.41 -0.93
CA THR A 75 -4.78 -3.48 -0.19
C THR A 75 -4.85 -3.74 1.31
N ALA A 76 -6.06 -3.87 1.87
CA ALA A 76 -6.28 -4.19 3.27
C ALA A 76 -5.69 -5.54 3.66
N LEU A 77 -5.78 -6.56 2.79
CA LEU A 77 -5.14 -7.86 3.06
C LEU A 77 -3.63 -7.71 3.23
N VAL A 78 -2.97 -6.96 2.34
CA VAL A 78 -1.51 -6.73 2.46
C VAL A 78 -1.19 -5.87 3.68
N GLY A 79 -1.97 -4.81 3.96
CA GLY A 79 -1.82 -3.99 5.17
C GLY A 79 -1.92 -4.83 6.44
N VAL A 80 -2.95 -5.67 6.58
CA VAL A 80 -3.08 -6.59 7.73
C VAL A 80 -1.89 -7.54 7.86
N LEU A 81 -1.38 -8.06 6.74
CA LEU A 81 -0.18 -8.91 6.76
C LEU A 81 1.08 -8.12 7.16
N TRP A 82 1.15 -6.84 6.82
CA TRP A 82 2.22 -5.94 7.21
C TRP A 82 2.19 -5.67 8.73
N GLU A 83 1.03 -5.31 9.28
CA GLU A 83 0.81 -5.13 10.73
C GLU A 83 1.18 -6.39 11.52
N PHE A 84 0.83 -7.58 11.01
CA PHE A 84 1.28 -8.83 11.62
C PHE A 84 2.80 -8.97 11.60
N SER A 85 3.46 -8.55 10.52
CA SER A 85 4.92 -8.59 10.44
C SER A 85 5.59 -7.65 11.45
N GLU A 86 5.00 -6.49 11.69
CA GLU A 86 5.45 -5.49 12.65
C GLU A 86 5.24 -5.94 14.10
N PHE A 87 4.08 -6.54 14.38
CA PHE A 87 3.81 -7.19 15.65
C PHE A 87 4.81 -8.31 15.94
N ILE A 88 5.09 -9.18 14.95
CA ILE A 88 6.07 -10.26 15.07
C ILE A 88 7.47 -9.68 15.33
N TYR A 89 7.88 -8.66 14.58
CA TYR A 89 9.17 -7.99 14.77
C TYR A 89 9.31 -7.45 16.20
N SER A 90 8.27 -6.77 16.69
CA SER A 90 8.23 -6.19 18.04
C SER A 90 8.23 -7.25 19.14
N PHE A 91 7.69 -8.44 18.88
CA PHE A 91 7.70 -9.56 19.82
C PHE A 91 9.09 -10.19 19.97
N PHE A 92 9.84 -10.35 18.87
CA PHE A 92 11.14 -11.03 18.88
C PHE A 92 12.33 -10.10 19.16
N ALA A 93 12.22 -8.82 18.82
CA ALA A 93 13.21 -7.84 19.22
C ALA A 93 12.96 -7.45 20.70
N SER A 94 13.93 -7.71 21.58
CA SER A 94 13.83 -7.48 23.04
C SER A 94 13.24 -6.11 23.43
N TYR A 95 12.49 -6.02 24.55
CA TYR A 95 11.78 -4.89 25.20
C TYR A 95 12.12 -3.42 24.83
N ARG A 96 13.35 -3.10 24.41
CA ARG A 96 13.69 -1.85 23.71
C ARG A 96 13.06 -1.70 22.32
N ALA A 97 12.50 -2.78 21.77
CA ALA A 97 11.88 -2.84 20.45
C ALA A 97 10.35 -2.89 20.45
N TRP A 98 9.72 -2.81 21.61
CA TRP A 98 8.27 -2.61 21.74
C TRP A 98 7.76 -1.33 21.05
N HIS A 99 8.67 -0.46 20.60
CA HIS A 99 8.37 0.76 19.83
C HIS A 99 9.10 0.82 18.48
N ILE A 100 9.65 -0.29 17.98
CA ILE A 100 10.42 -0.28 16.72
C ILE A 100 9.54 -0.64 15.51
N ALA A 101 8.36 -1.26 15.70
CA ALA A 101 7.52 -1.59 14.55
C ALA A 101 6.01 -1.70 14.82
N GLY A 102 5.54 -2.18 15.99
CA GLY A 102 4.11 -2.26 16.29
C GLY A 102 3.72 -1.24 17.32
N GLY A 103 3.00 -0.18 16.93
CA GLY A 103 2.41 0.74 17.88
C GLY A 103 1.22 0.13 18.64
N ASP A 104 0.39 1.00 19.19
CA ASP A 104 -0.84 0.57 19.86
C ASP A 104 -1.97 0.34 18.84
N VAL A 105 -3.16 -0.02 19.32
CA VAL A 105 -4.32 -0.22 18.44
C VAL A 105 -4.64 1.02 17.60
N THR A 106 -4.33 2.22 18.09
CA THR A 106 -4.55 3.47 17.35
C THR A 106 -3.61 3.59 16.16
N ASP A 107 -2.36 3.17 16.34
CA ASP A 107 -1.32 3.11 15.29
C ASP A 107 -1.78 2.20 14.15
N THR A 108 -1.98 0.91 14.45
CA THR A 108 -2.47 -0.09 13.48
C THR A 108 -3.74 0.35 12.74
N VAL A 109 -4.72 0.95 13.44
CA VAL A 109 -5.94 1.44 12.78
C VAL A 109 -5.64 2.63 11.86
N THR A 110 -4.73 3.51 12.26
CA THR A 110 -4.27 4.65 11.45
C THR A 110 -3.51 4.18 10.22
N ASP A 111 -2.67 3.16 10.37
CA ASP A 111 -1.86 2.60 9.30
C ASP A 111 -2.70 1.87 8.26
N LEU A 112 -3.63 1.03 8.70
CA LEU A 112 -4.62 0.42 7.82
C LEU A 112 -5.49 1.46 7.10
N LEU A 113 -5.85 2.57 7.78
CA LEU A 113 -6.56 3.67 7.14
C LEU A 113 -5.69 4.33 6.05
N ASN A 114 -4.42 4.59 6.34
CA ASN A 114 -3.48 5.20 5.38
C ASN A 114 -3.24 4.27 4.18
N ASP A 115 -3.09 2.96 4.39
CA ASP A 115 -3.01 1.97 3.32
C ASP A 115 -4.23 2.06 2.39
N LEU A 116 -5.43 2.09 2.98
CA LEU A 116 -6.69 2.20 2.23
C LEU A 116 -6.79 3.53 1.46
N LEU A 117 -6.38 4.65 2.05
CA LEU A 117 -6.36 5.94 1.37
C LEU A 117 -5.40 5.95 0.19
N GLY A 118 -4.22 5.33 0.35
CA GLY A 118 -3.24 5.16 -0.72
C GLY A 118 -3.81 4.31 -1.87
N GLY A 119 -4.43 3.18 -1.53
CA GLY A 119 -5.08 2.31 -2.50
C GLY A 119 -6.24 2.99 -3.23
N LEU A 120 -7.06 3.76 -2.51
CA LEU A 120 -8.20 4.50 -3.06
C LEU A 120 -7.73 5.56 -4.07
N ALA A 121 -6.64 6.27 -3.76
CA ALA A 121 -6.07 7.26 -4.67
C ALA A 121 -5.73 6.65 -6.04
N VAL A 122 -5.16 5.43 -6.05
CA VAL A 122 -4.86 4.71 -7.29
C VAL A 122 -6.12 4.35 -8.06
N VAL A 123 -7.16 3.86 -7.38
CA VAL A 123 -8.44 3.53 -8.01
C VAL A 123 -9.07 4.77 -8.66
N VAL A 124 -9.09 5.90 -7.95
CA VAL A 124 -9.61 7.17 -8.48
C VAL A 124 -8.84 7.61 -9.71
N VAL A 125 -7.50 7.59 -9.66
CA VAL A 125 -6.65 7.98 -10.80
C VAL A 125 -6.88 7.06 -12.00
N ASP A 126 -7.01 5.75 -11.80
CA ASP A 126 -7.27 4.80 -12.88
C ASP A 126 -8.64 5.04 -13.54
N CYS A 127 -9.69 5.21 -12.73
CA CYS A 127 -11.03 5.52 -13.24
C CYS A 127 -11.07 6.84 -14.02
N LEU A 128 -10.37 7.88 -13.55
CA LEU A 128 -10.27 9.16 -14.26
C LEU A 128 -9.54 9.02 -15.60
N ARG A 129 -8.45 8.23 -15.64
CA ARG A 129 -7.71 7.94 -16.88
C ARG A 129 -8.58 7.23 -17.89
N TYR A 130 -9.34 6.23 -17.45
CA TYR A 130 -10.26 5.48 -18.30
C TYR A 130 -11.34 6.38 -18.92
N ASN A 131 -12.00 7.20 -18.10
CA ASN A 131 -13.04 8.12 -18.58
C ASN A 131 -12.50 9.14 -19.58
N LYS A 132 -11.26 9.62 -19.40
CA LYS A 132 -10.63 10.55 -20.33
C LYS A 132 -10.36 9.91 -21.70
N LEU A 133 -9.93 8.65 -21.74
CA LEU A 133 -9.68 7.93 -22.99
C LEU A 133 -10.96 7.72 -23.80
N ASN A 134 -12.08 7.40 -23.15
CA ASN A 134 -13.34 7.19 -23.86
C ASN A 134 -13.89 8.49 -24.45
N ARG A 135 -13.75 9.63 -23.76
CA ARG A 135 -14.19 10.94 -24.26
C ARG A 135 -13.39 11.47 -25.45
N SER A 136 -12.17 10.99 -25.69
CA SER A 136 -11.38 11.40 -26.86
C SER A 136 -11.72 10.63 -28.14
N HIS A 137 -12.58 9.62 -28.06
CA HIS A 137 -13.03 8.80 -29.18
C HIS A 137 -14.49 9.10 -29.59
N GLU A 138 -15.12 10.10 -28.98
CA GLU A 138 -16.42 10.69 -29.35
C GLU A 138 -16.20 12.03 -30.06
#